data_AF-A0A2Z5FUA0-F1
#
_entry.id   AF-A0A2Z5FUA0-F1
#
_cell.length_a   1.000
_cell.length_b   1.000
_cell.length_c   1.000
_cell.angle_alpha   90.00
_cell.angle_beta   90.00
_cell.angle_gamma   90.00
#
_symmetry.space_group_name_H-M   'P 1'
#
loop_
_entity.id
_entity.type
_entity.pdbx_description
1 polymer ?
#
loop_
_entity_poly.entity_id
_entity_poly.type
_entity_poly.pdbx_seq_one_letter_code
_entity_poly.pdbx_strand_id
1 'polypeptide(L)'
;MALRVAIVGAGGAVGSTLLMHMLKSSVLNPGDEIILLGRGTPESNGRLYATRMDLLDAFDEAAVRLTICASIEHLCTDIVVIAAGQTISKNRRTRRDLAHANLPLFERLAERFRKSAGCPLFLVVSNPVELAVAIFAAHLGPEKVIGIGAQQDSLRFARAIASQLGVHRSLVRASVLGEHGEAMVPMWSSVHLTVDDPESTSRLDALKARYERTNIKEEAAMTRKRLEELISTHQLAEAYELMEEIAPSTRIMVEPFITQSQIHSTPNATANATLEILSAAVVADGRRVHGQVQLSGQFHDIHGVCGIPLEVRLNGWLVSSQSQPTSAEIAELRASAGAIDAATKEWQR
;
A
#
# COMPACT_ATOMS: atom_id res chain seq x y z
N MET A 1 -14.55 -13.67 -19.71
CA MET A 1 -15.23 -13.99 -18.44
C MET A 1 -15.39 -12.69 -17.68
N ALA A 2 -16.47 -12.56 -16.90
CA ALA A 2 -16.63 -11.41 -16.01
C ALA A 2 -15.59 -11.47 -14.89
N LEU A 3 -14.90 -10.35 -14.64
CA LEU A 3 -13.95 -10.21 -13.53
C LEU A 3 -14.72 -10.22 -12.20
N ARG A 4 -14.19 -10.94 -11.21
CA ARG A 4 -14.77 -11.03 -9.86
C ARG A 4 -13.75 -10.61 -8.82
N VAL A 5 -14.02 -9.50 -8.14
CA VAL A 5 -13.15 -8.95 -7.09
C VAL A 5 -13.83 -9.04 -5.73
N ALA A 6 -13.21 -9.69 -4.76
CA ALA A 6 -13.69 -9.68 -3.38
C ALA A 6 -12.95 -8.69 -2.51
N ILE A 7 -13.67 -8.02 -1.62
CA ILE A 7 -13.10 -7.12 -0.61
C ILE A 7 -13.47 -7.63 0.78
N VAL A 8 -12.47 -8.19 1.47
CA VAL A 8 -12.60 -8.59 2.88
C VAL A 8 -12.40 -7.37 3.77
N GLY A 9 -13.40 -7.03 4.55
CA GLY A 9 -13.44 -5.75 5.27
C GLY A 9 -14.04 -4.61 4.44
N ALA A 10 -14.95 -4.92 3.50
CA ALA A 10 -15.61 -3.96 2.62
C ALA A 10 -16.35 -2.83 3.38
N GLY A 11 -16.88 -3.12 4.58
CA GLY A 11 -17.50 -2.11 5.43
C GLY A 11 -16.52 -1.26 6.24
N GLY A 12 -15.20 -1.48 6.15
CA GLY A 12 -14.20 -0.62 6.78
C GLY A 12 -13.91 0.62 5.93
N ALA A 13 -13.27 1.65 6.51
CA ALA A 13 -13.00 2.91 5.81
C ALA A 13 -12.26 2.72 4.48
N VAL A 14 -11.19 1.93 4.47
CA VAL A 14 -10.43 1.66 3.23
C VAL A 14 -11.25 0.82 2.25
N GLY A 15 -11.96 -0.21 2.72
CA GLY A 15 -12.78 -1.09 1.88
C GLY A 15 -13.88 -0.31 1.16
N SER A 16 -14.62 0.53 1.88
CA SER A 16 -15.69 1.35 1.29
C SER A 16 -15.16 2.41 0.33
N THR A 17 -14.00 3.01 0.62
CA THR A 17 -13.35 3.96 -0.30
C THR A 17 -12.85 3.26 -1.56
N LEU A 18 -12.29 2.05 -1.45
CA LEU A 18 -11.88 1.26 -2.61
C LEU A 18 -13.07 0.89 -3.50
N LEU A 19 -14.22 0.54 -2.93
CA LEU A 19 -15.45 0.32 -3.69
C LEU A 19 -15.82 1.53 -4.56
N MET A 20 -15.86 2.71 -3.94
CA MET A 20 -16.14 3.97 -4.65
C MET A 20 -15.11 4.23 -5.76
N HIS A 21 -13.82 4.03 -5.48
CA HIS A 21 -12.76 4.24 -6.47
C HIS A 21 -12.89 3.26 -7.64
N MET A 22 -13.18 1.98 -7.37
CA MET A 22 -13.36 0.96 -8.41
C MET A 22 -14.57 1.29 -9.30
N LEU A 23 -15.72 1.62 -8.72
CA LEU A 23 -16.94 1.96 -9.45
C LEU A 23 -16.80 3.23 -10.30
N LYS A 24 -16.06 4.23 -9.82
CA LYS A 24 -15.78 5.46 -10.59
C LYS A 24 -14.63 5.32 -11.60
N SER A 25 -13.83 4.28 -11.50
CA SER A 25 -12.73 4.04 -12.43
C SER A 25 -13.20 3.27 -13.66
N SER A 26 -12.40 3.30 -14.72
CA SER A 26 -12.62 2.50 -15.92
C SER A 26 -12.02 1.09 -15.83
N VAL A 27 -11.76 0.57 -14.62
CA VAL A 27 -11.10 -0.74 -14.45
C VAL A 27 -12.07 -1.92 -14.57
N LEU A 28 -13.35 -1.69 -14.27
CA LEU A 28 -14.41 -2.70 -14.35
C LEU A 28 -15.26 -2.49 -15.60
N ASN A 29 -15.75 -3.58 -16.16
CA ASN A 29 -16.67 -3.59 -17.29
C ASN A 29 -18.09 -3.95 -16.83
N PRO A 30 -19.12 -3.60 -17.62
CA PRO A 30 -20.47 -4.12 -17.45
C PRO A 30 -20.47 -5.65 -17.33
N GLY A 31 -21.11 -6.16 -16.27
CA GLY A 31 -21.17 -7.59 -15.97
C GLY A 31 -20.07 -8.13 -15.05
N ASP A 32 -19.03 -7.33 -14.73
CA ASP A 32 -18.08 -7.66 -13.67
C ASP A 32 -18.76 -7.63 -12.29
N GLU A 33 -18.11 -8.21 -11.28
CA GLU A 33 -18.68 -8.36 -9.94
C GLU A 33 -17.72 -7.92 -8.85
N ILE A 34 -18.22 -7.11 -7.91
CA ILE A 34 -17.56 -6.85 -6.63
C ILE A 34 -18.32 -7.56 -5.51
N ILE A 35 -17.60 -8.41 -4.79
CA ILE A 35 -18.11 -9.24 -3.70
C ILE A 35 -17.68 -8.65 -2.36
N LEU A 36 -18.65 -8.28 -1.53
CA LEU A 36 -18.43 -7.63 -0.24
C LEU A 36 -18.40 -8.67 0.87
N LEU A 37 -17.32 -8.68 1.66
CA LEU A 37 -17.21 -9.51 2.86
C LEU A 37 -16.95 -8.67 4.11
N GLY A 38 -17.65 -9.02 5.18
CA GLY A 38 -17.60 -8.36 6.48
C GLY A 38 -17.09 -9.30 7.57
N ARG A 39 -17.37 -8.95 8.83
CA ARG A 39 -17.02 -9.79 9.99
C ARG A 39 -17.99 -10.96 10.21
N GLY A 40 -19.11 -11.00 9.50
CA GLY A 40 -20.18 -11.99 9.68
C GLY A 40 -21.10 -11.72 10.87
N THR A 41 -20.93 -10.60 11.60
CA THR A 41 -21.88 -10.17 12.65
C THR A 41 -23.09 -9.45 12.03
N PRO A 42 -24.26 -9.44 12.67
CA PRO A 42 -25.44 -8.73 12.18
C PRO A 42 -25.16 -7.25 11.86
N GLU A 43 -24.42 -6.55 12.71
CA GLU A 43 -24.08 -5.13 12.52
C GLU A 43 -23.14 -4.94 11.33
N SER A 44 -22.15 -5.84 11.18
CA SER A 44 -21.23 -5.79 10.04
C SER A 44 -21.98 -6.05 8.74
N ASN A 45 -22.90 -7.00 8.72
CA ASN A 45 -23.68 -7.34 7.52
C ASN A 45 -24.67 -6.21 7.19
N GLY A 46 -25.33 -5.63 8.19
CA GLY A 46 -26.21 -4.47 8.02
C GLY A 46 -25.48 -3.30 7.34
N ARG A 47 -24.23 -3.02 7.74
CA ARG A 47 -23.41 -2.01 7.07
C ARG A 47 -23.13 -2.35 5.60
N LEU A 48 -22.87 -3.62 5.28
CA LEU A 48 -22.66 -4.02 3.88
C LEU A 48 -23.92 -3.86 3.04
N TYR A 49 -25.09 -4.23 3.56
CA TYR A 49 -26.37 -4.04 2.86
C TYR A 49 -26.66 -2.56 2.60
N ALA A 50 -26.45 -1.71 3.61
CA ALA A 50 -26.61 -0.26 3.48
C ALA A 50 -25.65 0.33 2.44
N THR A 51 -24.35 0.01 2.53
CA THR A 51 -23.35 0.45 1.55
C THR A 51 -23.66 -0.06 0.14
N ARG A 52 -24.10 -1.31 0.00
CA ARG A 52 -24.51 -1.86 -1.30
C ARG A 52 -25.68 -1.08 -1.90
N MET A 53 -26.71 -0.79 -1.12
CA MET A 53 -27.89 -0.06 -1.59
C MET A 53 -27.52 1.35 -2.04
N ASP A 54 -26.76 2.08 -1.20
CA ASP A 54 -26.26 3.43 -1.51
C ASP A 54 -25.42 3.48 -2.80
N LEU A 55 -24.52 2.51 -2.99
CA LEU A 55 -23.70 2.43 -4.20
C LEU A 55 -24.49 2.06 -5.46
N LEU A 56 -25.53 1.22 -5.34
CA LEU A 56 -26.39 0.91 -6.47
C LEU A 56 -27.22 2.14 -6.87
N ASP A 57 -27.80 2.86 -5.92
CA ASP A 57 -28.52 4.11 -6.22
C ASP A 57 -27.64 5.14 -6.95
N ALA A 58 -26.33 5.13 -6.67
CA ALA A 58 -25.36 6.08 -7.24
C ALA A 58 -24.69 5.65 -8.55
N PHE A 59 -24.57 4.35 -8.84
CA PHE A 59 -23.69 3.84 -9.92
C PHE A 59 -24.25 2.62 -10.69
N ASP A 60 -25.54 2.29 -10.60
CA ASP A 60 -26.10 1.10 -11.28
C ASP A 60 -25.94 1.16 -12.81
N GLU A 61 -25.78 2.36 -13.40
CA GLU A 61 -25.49 2.52 -14.83
C GLU A 61 -24.16 1.91 -15.27
N ALA A 62 -23.22 1.70 -14.34
CA ALA A 62 -21.97 0.98 -14.60
C ALA A 62 -22.21 -0.52 -14.89
N ALA A 63 -23.40 -1.03 -14.53
CA ALA A 63 -23.81 -2.43 -14.69
C ALA A 63 -22.82 -3.44 -14.07
N VAL A 64 -22.12 -3.03 -13.01
CA VAL A 64 -21.26 -3.88 -12.18
C VAL A 64 -22.12 -4.52 -11.09
N ARG A 65 -22.06 -5.86 -10.97
CA ARG A 65 -22.79 -6.57 -9.92
C ARG A 65 -22.13 -6.31 -8.57
N LEU A 66 -22.89 -5.80 -7.60
CA LEU A 66 -22.48 -5.74 -6.20
C LEU A 66 -23.19 -6.85 -5.42
N THR A 67 -22.43 -7.77 -4.84
CA THR A 67 -22.98 -8.90 -4.05
C THR A 67 -22.35 -8.96 -2.67
N ILE A 68 -23.05 -9.58 -1.72
CA ILE A 68 -22.53 -9.81 -0.37
C ILE A 68 -22.34 -11.31 -0.20
N CYS A 69 -21.16 -11.71 0.25
CA CYS A 69 -20.88 -13.12 0.53
C CYS A 69 -20.77 -13.34 2.04
N ALA A 70 -21.47 -14.35 2.54
CA ALA A 70 -21.50 -14.67 3.96
C ALA A 70 -20.20 -15.32 4.45
N SER A 71 -19.47 -16.02 3.58
CA SER A 71 -18.28 -16.78 3.99
C SER A 71 -17.25 -16.93 2.86
N ILE A 72 -15.97 -17.05 3.25
CA ILE A 72 -14.82 -17.15 2.35
C ILE A 72 -14.79 -18.50 1.60
N GLU A 73 -15.32 -19.55 2.22
CA GLU A 73 -15.28 -20.92 1.68
C GLU A 73 -16.05 -21.06 0.36
N HIS A 74 -17.06 -20.19 0.14
CA HIS A 74 -17.85 -20.15 -1.09
C HIS A 74 -17.33 -19.13 -2.10
N LEU A 75 -16.20 -18.49 -1.81
CA LEU A 75 -15.66 -17.45 -2.66
C LEU A 75 -14.99 -18.07 -3.89
N CYS A 76 -15.36 -17.58 -5.07
CA CYS A 76 -14.72 -17.90 -6.34
C CYS A 76 -14.49 -16.57 -7.07
N THR A 77 -13.24 -16.11 -7.08
CA THR A 77 -12.86 -14.76 -7.48
C THR A 77 -11.52 -14.77 -8.20
N ASP A 78 -11.24 -13.71 -8.96
CA ASP A 78 -9.96 -13.48 -9.61
C ASP A 78 -9.01 -12.69 -8.71
N ILE A 79 -9.54 -11.75 -7.93
CA ILE A 79 -8.76 -10.90 -7.02
C ILE A 79 -9.45 -10.85 -5.65
N VAL A 80 -8.65 -10.94 -4.57
CA VAL A 80 -9.09 -10.76 -3.20
C VAL A 80 -8.30 -9.62 -2.56
N VAL A 81 -9.00 -8.57 -2.11
CA VAL A 81 -8.42 -7.48 -1.34
C VAL A 81 -8.64 -7.73 0.15
N ILE A 82 -7.55 -7.82 0.91
CA ILE A 82 -7.57 -8.00 2.37
C ILE A 82 -7.44 -6.63 3.05
N ALA A 83 -8.58 -6.02 3.35
CA ALA A 83 -8.69 -4.79 4.12
C ALA A 83 -9.22 -5.01 5.56
N ALA A 84 -9.38 -6.28 5.97
CA ALA A 84 -9.84 -6.64 7.31
C ALA A 84 -8.68 -6.71 8.31
N GLY A 85 -8.75 -5.87 9.34
CA GLY A 85 -7.78 -5.84 10.42
C GLY A 85 -8.21 -4.87 11.51
N GLN A 86 -7.62 -5.03 12.69
CA GLN A 86 -7.57 -3.98 13.68
C GLN A 86 -6.68 -2.84 13.17
N THR A 87 -6.96 -1.62 13.62
CA THR A 87 -6.17 -0.42 13.32
C THR A 87 -5.51 0.12 14.57
N ILE A 88 -4.58 1.05 14.40
CA ILE A 88 -4.01 1.83 15.51
C ILE A 88 -5.16 2.49 16.28
N SER A 89 -5.07 2.44 17.61
CA SER A 89 -6.06 3.03 18.52
C SER A 89 -5.37 3.42 19.82
N LYS A 90 -6.08 4.11 20.73
CA LYS A 90 -5.54 4.48 22.05
C LYS A 90 -4.96 3.28 22.84
N ASN A 91 -5.49 2.08 22.60
CA ASN A 91 -5.11 0.82 23.24
C ASN A 91 -4.07 0.01 22.44
N ARG A 92 -3.66 0.48 21.25
CA ARG A 92 -2.72 -0.19 20.33
C ARG A 92 -1.82 0.88 19.73
N ARG A 93 -0.80 1.28 20.48
CA ARG A 93 0.05 2.42 20.12
C ARG A 93 1.27 2.00 19.32
N THR A 94 1.76 0.79 19.51
CA THR A 94 2.97 0.32 18.84
C THR A 94 2.65 -0.59 17.64
N ARG A 95 3.59 -0.66 16.69
CA ARG A 95 3.52 -1.61 15.56
C ARG A 95 3.43 -3.06 16.06
N ARG A 96 4.11 -3.37 17.17
CA ARG A 96 4.06 -4.68 17.84
C ARG A 96 2.68 -5.01 18.42
N ASP A 97 2.03 -4.07 19.10
CA ASP A 97 0.67 -4.30 19.63
C ASP A 97 -0.33 -4.60 18.50
N LEU A 98 -0.19 -3.88 17.39
CA LEU A 98 -1.00 -4.09 16.20
C LEU A 98 -0.73 -5.45 15.55
N ALA A 99 0.54 -5.84 15.47
CA ALA A 99 0.97 -7.14 14.96
C ALA A 99 0.34 -8.30 15.75
N HIS A 100 0.51 -8.32 17.08
CA HIS A 100 -0.06 -9.37 17.93
C HIS A 100 -1.60 -9.42 17.85
N ALA A 101 -2.25 -8.28 17.66
CA ALA A 101 -3.71 -8.21 17.51
C ALA A 101 -4.22 -8.81 16.20
N ASN A 102 -3.48 -8.58 15.12
CA ASN A 102 -3.89 -8.97 13.77
C ASN A 102 -3.39 -10.35 13.37
N LEU A 103 -2.32 -10.87 13.99
CA LEU A 103 -1.77 -12.18 13.71
C LEU A 103 -2.82 -13.31 13.74
N PRO A 104 -3.67 -13.46 14.79
CA PRO A 104 -4.68 -14.52 14.80
C PRO A 104 -5.74 -14.37 13.70
N LEU A 105 -6.02 -13.13 13.27
CA LEU A 105 -6.93 -12.85 12.17
C LEU A 105 -6.29 -13.25 10.83
N PHE A 106 -5.04 -12.87 10.58
CA PHE A 106 -4.34 -13.19 9.34
C PHE A 106 -4.16 -14.70 9.16
N GLU A 107 -3.71 -15.42 10.19
CA GLU A 107 -3.58 -16.90 10.15
C GLU A 107 -4.91 -17.57 9.82
N ARG A 108 -6.00 -17.16 10.49
CA ARG A 108 -7.33 -17.71 10.25
C ARG A 108 -7.83 -17.40 8.84
N LEU A 109 -7.60 -16.19 8.33
CA LEU A 109 -8.00 -15.84 6.96
C LEU A 109 -7.20 -16.64 5.94
N ALA A 110 -5.88 -16.73 6.10
CA ALA A 110 -4.99 -17.48 5.22
C ALA A 110 -5.39 -18.96 5.13
N GLU A 111 -5.63 -19.61 6.27
CA GLU A 111 -6.08 -21.01 6.32
C GLU A 111 -7.46 -21.22 5.68
N ARG A 112 -8.37 -20.25 5.79
CA ARG A 112 -9.69 -20.31 5.12
C ARG A 112 -9.55 -20.15 3.60
N PHE A 113 -8.73 -19.22 3.14
CA PHE A 113 -8.47 -19.05 1.70
C PHE A 113 -7.76 -20.24 1.07
N ARG A 114 -6.86 -20.90 1.80
CA ARG A 114 -6.21 -22.13 1.36
C ARG A 114 -7.21 -23.25 1.05
N LYS A 115 -8.39 -23.23 1.68
CA LYS A 115 -9.51 -24.16 1.47
C LYS A 115 -10.55 -23.67 0.46
N SER A 116 -10.50 -22.40 0.06
CA SER A 116 -11.44 -21.83 -0.89
C SER A 116 -11.18 -22.34 -2.30
N ALA A 117 -12.19 -22.29 -3.16
CA ALA A 117 -12.05 -22.70 -4.55
C ALA A 117 -11.40 -21.57 -5.39
N GLY A 118 -10.43 -21.93 -6.22
CA GLY A 118 -9.76 -21.00 -7.12
C GLY A 118 -8.35 -20.62 -6.66
N CYS A 119 -7.70 -19.75 -7.43
CA CYS A 119 -6.33 -19.32 -7.19
C CYS A 119 -6.18 -17.80 -7.48
N PRO A 120 -6.89 -16.95 -6.71
CA PRO A 120 -6.92 -15.51 -6.95
C PRO A 120 -5.56 -14.86 -6.67
N LEU A 121 -5.41 -13.65 -7.19
CA LEU A 121 -4.40 -12.70 -6.73
C LEU A 121 -4.87 -12.04 -5.42
N PHE A 122 -4.01 -11.99 -4.41
CA PHE A 122 -4.28 -11.38 -3.11
C PHE A 122 -3.59 -10.03 -2.99
N LEU A 123 -4.36 -8.97 -2.75
CA LEU A 123 -3.87 -7.62 -2.46
C LEU A 123 -4.06 -7.33 -0.96
N VAL A 124 -2.96 -7.28 -0.22
CA VAL A 124 -2.94 -7.12 1.23
C VAL A 124 -2.80 -5.65 1.60
N VAL A 125 -3.80 -5.14 2.31
CA VAL A 125 -3.88 -3.73 2.74
C VAL A 125 -3.69 -3.60 4.25
N SER A 126 -4.13 -4.60 5.01
CA SER A 126 -4.10 -4.56 6.47
C SER A 126 -2.69 -4.56 7.04
N ASN A 127 -2.49 -3.77 8.10
CA ASN A 127 -1.19 -3.56 8.73
C ASN A 127 -0.96 -4.45 9.97
N PRO A 128 0.30 -4.78 10.32
CA PRO A 128 1.51 -4.53 9.53
C PRO A 128 1.51 -5.36 8.23
N VAL A 129 1.71 -4.69 7.10
CA VAL A 129 1.51 -5.31 5.78
C VAL A 129 2.54 -6.42 5.54
N GLU A 130 3.76 -6.28 6.05
CA GLU A 130 4.82 -7.28 5.91
C GLU A 130 4.47 -8.58 6.65
N LEU A 131 3.92 -8.47 7.87
CA LEU A 131 3.45 -9.63 8.63
C LEU A 131 2.34 -10.37 7.88
N ALA A 132 1.36 -9.60 7.38
CA ALA A 132 0.26 -10.17 6.63
C ALA A 132 0.77 -10.87 5.36
N VAL A 133 1.64 -10.23 4.58
CA VAL A 133 2.26 -10.82 3.37
C VAL A 133 3.00 -12.11 3.71
N ALA A 134 3.82 -12.14 4.76
CA ALA A 134 4.55 -13.34 5.18
C ALA A 134 3.60 -14.51 5.47
N ILE A 135 2.54 -14.26 6.25
CA ILE A 135 1.53 -15.27 6.59
C ILE A 135 0.79 -15.74 5.34
N PHE A 136 0.20 -14.83 4.58
CA PHE A 136 -0.58 -15.19 3.39
C PHE A 136 0.28 -15.91 2.34
N ALA A 137 1.52 -15.47 2.10
CA ALA A 137 2.43 -16.10 1.15
C ALA A 137 2.77 -17.55 1.55
N ALA A 138 2.98 -17.81 2.84
CA ALA A 138 3.26 -19.16 3.35
C ALA A 138 2.09 -20.15 3.12
N HIS A 139 0.85 -19.66 3.17
CA HIS A 139 -0.35 -20.49 2.99
C HIS A 139 -0.83 -20.59 1.54
N LEU A 140 -0.63 -19.54 0.73
CA LEU A 140 -1.30 -19.34 -0.55
C LEU A 140 -0.35 -19.33 -1.76
N GLY A 141 0.96 -19.31 -1.50
CA GLY A 141 2.01 -19.19 -2.52
C GLY A 141 2.52 -17.75 -2.64
N PRO A 142 3.84 -17.53 -2.67
CA PRO A 142 4.42 -16.20 -2.64
C PRO A 142 4.07 -15.35 -3.87
N GLU A 143 3.97 -15.97 -5.05
CA GLU A 143 3.66 -15.30 -6.31
C GLU A 143 2.22 -14.76 -6.39
N LYS A 144 1.36 -15.15 -5.43
CA LYS A 144 -0.06 -14.77 -5.39
C LYS A 144 -0.36 -13.63 -4.43
N VAL A 145 0.59 -13.20 -3.62
CA VAL A 145 0.35 -12.26 -2.52
C VAL A 145 1.17 -10.99 -2.71
N ILE A 146 0.50 -9.85 -2.73
CA ILE A 146 1.13 -8.52 -2.87
C ILE A 146 0.59 -7.60 -1.78
N GLY A 147 1.47 -7.06 -0.95
CA GLY A 147 1.17 -5.95 -0.04
C GLY A 147 1.28 -4.59 -0.74
N ILE A 148 0.37 -3.67 -0.45
CA ILE A 148 0.22 -2.41 -1.20
C ILE A 148 1.15 -1.26 -0.74
N GLY A 149 1.86 -1.43 0.38
CA GLY A 149 2.60 -0.36 1.07
C GLY A 149 3.64 0.34 0.18
N ALA A 150 4.46 -0.42 -0.55
CA ALA A 150 5.51 0.14 -1.41
C ALA A 150 4.93 1.00 -2.54
N GLN A 151 3.76 0.64 -3.09
CA GLN A 151 3.08 1.48 -4.08
C GLN A 151 2.64 2.79 -3.46
N GLN A 152 2.03 2.75 -2.28
CA GLN A 152 1.57 3.97 -1.61
C GLN A 152 2.73 4.92 -1.30
N ASP A 153 3.85 4.39 -0.80
CA ASP A 153 5.03 5.20 -0.46
C ASP A 153 5.70 5.76 -1.71
N SER A 154 5.79 4.98 -2.79
CA SER A 154 6.27 5.45 -4.10
C SER A 154 5.41 6.59 -4.65
N LEU A 155 4.08 6.48 -4.55
CA LEU A 155 3.15 7.53 -4.96
C LEU A 155 3.28 8.82 -4.12
N ARG A 156 3.58 8.68 -2.82
CA ARG A 156 3.88 9.82 -1.93
C ARG A 156 5.21 10.47 -2.27
N PHE A 157 6.24 9.68 -2.56
CA PHE A 157 7.56 10.19 -2.92
C PHE A 157 7.53 10.95 -4.24
N ALA A 158 6.86 10.40 -5.26
CA ALA A 158 6.63 11.10 -6.52
C ALA A 158 5.87 12.42 -6.32
N ARG A 159 4.88 12.46 -5.42
CA ARG A 159 4.15 13.71 -5.08
C ARG A 159 5.08 14.71 -4.41
N ALA A 160 5.87 14.30 -3.43
CA ALA A 160 6.77 15.17 -2.69
C ALA A 160 7.82 15.81 -3.61
N ILE A 161 8.40 15.02 -4.53
CA ILE A 161 9.31 15.53 -5.56
C ILE A 161 8.57 16.50 -6.48
N ALA A 162 7.43 16.10 -7.05
CA ALA A 162 6.67 16.94 -7.99
C ALA A 162 6.31 18.31 -7.40
N SER A 163 5.93 18.34 -6.12
CA SER A 163 5.64 19.57 -5.37
C SER A 163 6.84 20.53 -5.34
N GLN A 164 8.05 20.02 -5.10
CA GLN A 164 9.26 20.85 -5.05
C GLN A 164 9.77 21.25 -6.43
N LEU A 165 9.46 20.48 -7.47
CA LEU A 165 9.76 20.84 -8.84
C LEU A 165 8.75 21.85 -9.42
N GLY A 166 7.55 21.95 -8.84
CA GLY A 166 6.46 22.76 -9.38
C GLY A 166 5.74 22.12 -10.57
N VAL A 167 5.75 20.77 -10.65
CA VAL A 167 5.18 20.02 -11.77
C VAL A 167 4.05 19.09 -11.31
N HIS A 168 3.26 18.59 -12.25
CA HIS A 168 2.24 17.61 -11.93
C HIS A 168 2.86 16.23 -11.59
N ARG A 169 2.34 15.54 -10.57
CA ARG A 169 2.85 14.23 -10.10
C ARG A 169 2.94 13.19 -11.22
N SER A 170 2.03 13.23 -12.20
CA SER A 170 2.05 12.28 -13.32
C SER A 170 3.33 12.34 -14.16
N LEU A 171 4.07 13.44 -14.09
CA LEU A 171 5.33 13.66 -14.79
C LEU A 171 6.55 13.13 -14.03
N VAL A 172 6.37 12.70 -12.78
CA VAL A 172 7.44 12.18 -11.92
C VAL A 172 7.26 10.68 -11.73
N ARG A 173 8.31 9.92 -12.04
CA ARG A 173 8.44 8.52 -11.64
C ARG A 173 9.46 8.43 -10.53
N ALA A 174 9.10 7.75 -9.44
CA ALA A 174 9.96 7.56 -8.29
C ALA A 174 9.52 6.31 -7.52
N SER A 175 10.47 5.58 -6.97
CA SER A 175 10.24 4.35 -6.21
C SER A 175 10.67 4.50 -4.76
N VAL A 176 9.86 3.96 -3.84
CA VAL A 176 10.22 3.67 -2.46
C VAL A 176 10.05 2.18 -2.26
N LEU A 177 11.12 1.52 -1.82
CA LEU A 177 11.22 0.08 -1.68
C LEU A 177 11.53 -0.30 -0.22
N GLY A 178 11.64 -1.60 0.08
CA GLY A 178 11.87 -2.07 1.45
C GLY A 178 10.60 -2.10 2.31
N GLU A 179 10.74 -1.83 3.60
CA GLU A 179 9.65 -1.81 4.58
C GLU A 179 8.66 -0.68 4.31
N HIS A 180 7.36 -0.95 4.45
CA HIS A 180 6.37 0.09 4.69
C HIS A 180 6.48 0.58 6.16
N GLY A 181 7.51 1.36 6.46
CA GLY A 181 7.87 1.72 7.83
C GLY A 181 9.16 2.50 7.94
N GLU A 182 9.83 2.38 9.09
CA GLU A 182 11.03 3.17 9.40
C GLU A 182 12.25 2.73 8.60
N ALA A 183 12.26 1.50 8.08
CA ALA A 183 13.29 0.98 7.21
C ALA A 183 12.97 1.12 5.70
N MET A 184 12.08 2.04 5.30
CA MET A 184 11.83 2.32 3.87
C MET A 184 13.09 2.87 3.18
N VAL A 185 13.25 2.57 1.88
CA VAL A 185 14.40 2.96 1.06
C VAL A 185 13.94 3.81 -0.14
N PRO A 186 14.14 5.14 -0.10
CA PRO A 186 13.85 6.02 -1.23
C PRO A 186 14.88 5.84 -2.35
N MET A 187 14.45 5.36 -3.51
CA MET A 187 15.34 4.99 -4.61
C MET A 187 15.61 6.19 -5.51
N TRP A 188 16.57 7.05 -5.17
CA TRP A 188 16.89 8.23 -5.98
C TRP A 188 17.41 7.90 -7.38
N SER A 189 18.02 6.72 -7.56
CA SER A 189 18.40 6.20 -8.88
C SER A 189 17.19 5.95 -9.80
N SER A 190 16.00 5.74 -9.22
CA SER A 190 14.76 5.52 -9.99
C SER A 190 14.08 6.82 -10.44
N VAL A 191 14.48 7.96 -9.87
CA VAL A 191 13.77 9.23 -10.06
C VAL A 191 14.05 9.81 -11.44
N HIS A 192 13.00 9.91 -12.25
CA HIS A 192 13.05 10.52 -13.58
C HIS A 192 11.78 11.31 -13.90
N LEU A 193 11.95 12.33 -14.75
CA LEU A 193 10.87 13.10 -15.34
C LEU A 193 10.46 12.47 -16.67
N THR A 194 9.16 12.46 -16.96
CA THR A 194 8.65 11.99 -18.26
C THR A 194 8.68 13.08 -19.33
N VAL A 195 9.07 14.29 -18.95
CA VAL A 195 9.18 15.46 -19.83
C VAL A 195 10.62 15.97 -19.78
N ASP A 196 11.06 16.49 -20.92
CA ASP A 196 12.37 17.13 -21.05
C ASP A 196 12.20 18.64 -20.83
N ASP A 197 12.28 19.05 -19.57
CA ASP A 197 12.24 20.45 -19.15
C ASP A 197 13.55 20.79 -18.40
N PRO A 198 14.39 21.70 -18.92
CA PRO A 198 15.68 22.02 -18.31
C PRO A 198 15.58 22.58 -16.89
N GLU A 199 14.55 23.38 -16.59
CA GLU A 199 14.36 23.98 -15.27
C GLU A 199 14.01 22.91 -14.22
N SER A 200 13.04 22.04 -14.53
CA SER A 200 12.66 20.92 -13.68
C SER A 200 13.81 19.92 -13.51
N THR A 201 14.61 19.70 -14.55
CA THR A 201 15.80 18.83 -14.51
C THR A 201 16.85 19.41 -13.56
N SER A 202 17.17 20.71 -13.68
CA SER A 202 18.11 21.37 -12.78
C SER A 202 17.64 21.36 -11.33
N ARG A 203 16.34 21.56 -11.08
CA ARG A 203 15.76 21.45 -9.73
C ARG A 203 15.87 20.02 -9.20
N LEU A 204 15.61 19.00 -10.02
CA LEU A 204 15.74 17.61 -9.63
C LEU A 204 17.19 17.26 -9.26
N ASP A 205 18.16 17.73 -10.02
CA ASP A 205 19.59 17.53 -9.72
C ASP A 205 19.98 18.18 -8.38
N ALA A 206 19.45 19.37 -8.08
CA ALA A 206 19.64 20.01 -6.78
C ALA A 206 19.04 19.19 -5.62
N LEU A 207 17.87 18.56 -5.82
CA LEU A 207 17.27 17.66 -4.83
C LEU A 207 18.10 16.41 -4.60
N LYS A 208 18.63 15.79 -5.68
CA LYS A 208 19.55 14.65 -5.59
C LYS A 208 20.83 15.01 -4.82
N ALA A 209 21.44 16.16 -5.13
CA ALA A 209 22.63 16.64 -4.43
C ALA A 209 22.37 16.98 -2.95
N ARG A 210 21.17 17.47 -2.61
CA ARG A 210 20.75 17.63 -1.20
C ARG A 210 20.67 16.28 -0.51
N TYR A 211 19.99 15.30 -1.12
CA TYR A 211 19.84 13.96 -0.57
C TYR A 211 21.18 13.30 -0.22
N GLU A 212 22.18 13.36 -1.11
CA GLU A 212 23.51 12.77 -0.89
C GLU A 212 24.23 13.31 0.36
N ARG A 213 23.85 14.49 0.84
CA ARG A 213 24.45 15.17 2.01
C ARG A 213 23.57 15.06 3.26
N THR A 214 22.40 14.44 3.16
CA THR A 214 21.40 14.40 4.22
C THR A 214 21.34 13.03 4.87
N ASN A 215 21.49 12.99 6.20
CA ASN A 215 21.10 11.83 6.98
C ASN A 215 19.58 11.83 7.16
N ILE A 216 18.85 11.13 6.28
CA ILE A 216 17.38 11.15 6.29
C ILE A 216 16.82 10.72 7.66
N LYS A 217 17.40 9.71 8.30
CA LYS A 217 16.87 9.19 9.57
C LYS A 217 16.94 10.25 10.68
N GLU A 218 18.04 11.00 10.72
CA GLU A 218 18.24 12.08 11.68
C GLU A 218 17.34 13.28 11.35
N GLU A 219 17.24 13.68 10.08
CA GLU A 219 16.33 14.75 9.65
C GLU A 219 14.88 14.39 9.98
N ALA A 220 14.44 13.16 9.66
CA ALA A 220 13.10 12.67 9.96
C ALA A 220 12.79 12.64 11.46
N ALA A 221 13.76 12.26 12.30
CA ALA A 221 13.59 12.28 13.75
C ALA A 221 13.43 13.71 14.29
N MET A 222 14.26 14.65 13.81
CA MET A 222 14.15 16.07 14.18
C MET A 222 12.83 16.68 13.70
N THR A 223 12.43 16.43 12.45
CA THR A 223 11.16 16.90 11.90
C THR A 223 9.97 16.30 12.67
N ARG A 224 9.99 15.00 12.99
CA ARG A 224 8.93 14.36 13.78
C ARG A 224 8.77 15.03 15.14
N LYS A 225 9.86 15.28 15.86
CA LYS A 225 9.83 15.99 17.15
C LYS A 225 9.23 17.40 16.99
N ARG A 226 9.63 18.13 15.95
CA ARG A 226 9.10 19.47 15.69
C ARG A 226 7.59 19.46 15.40
N LEU A 227 7.12 18.46 14.66
CA LEU A 227 5.70 18.29 14.38
C LEU A 227 4.89 17.90 15.62
N GLU A 228 5.45 17.04 16.48
CA GLU A 228 4.84 16.71 17.77
C GLU A 228 4.65 17.96 18.64
N GLU A 229 5.66 18.83 18.70
CA GLU A 229 5.57 20.14 19.36
C GLU A 229 4.43 20.97 18.77
N LEU A 230 4.42 21.20 17.45
CA LEU A 230 3.39 22.01 16.77
C LEU A 230 1.97 21.45 16.94
N ILE A 231 1.80 20.13 16.85
CA ILE A 231 0.51 19.47 17.05
C ILE A 231 0.05 19.64 18.51
N SER A 232 0.96 19.48 19.48
CA SER A 232 0.63 19.65 20.90
C SER A 232 0.24 21.09 21.26
N THR A 233 0.80 22.08 20.56
CA THR A 233 0.48 23.50 20.71
C THR A 233 -0.67 23.97 19.80
N HIS A 234 -1.36 23.04 19.13
CA HIS A 234 -2.50 23.32 18.24
C HIS A 234 -2.17 24.18 17.01
N GLN A 235 -0.90 24.20 16.59
CA GLN A 235 -0.39 24.92 15.42
C GLN A 235 -0.42 24.04 14.16
N LEU A 236 -1.60 23.55 13.79
CA LEU A 236 -1.74 22.60 12.67
C LEU A 236 -1.36 23.23 11.32
N ALA A 237 -1.69 24.49 11.07
CA ALA A 237 -1.35 25.16 9.81
C ALA A 237 0.18 25.20 9.60
N GLU A 238 0.92 25.62 10.62
CA GLU A 238 2.39 25.63 10.61
C GLU A 238 2.98 24.22 10.44
N ALA A 239 2.34 23.20 11.03
CA ALA A 239 2.75 21.81 10.83
C ALA A 239 2.57 21.36 9.37
N TYR A 240 1.51 21.81 8.68
CA TYR A 240 1.31 21.54 7.26
C TYR A 240 2.29 22.33 6.37
N GLU A 241 2.56 23.60 6.67
CA GLU A 241 3.53 24.43 5.95
C GLU A 241 4.94 23.83 6.05
N LEU A 242 5.36 23.38 7.24
CA LEU A 242 6.63 22.69 7.44
C LEU A 242 6.80 21.49 6.49
N MET A 243 5.72 20.74 6.24
CA MET A 243 5.76 19.57 5.37
C MET A 243 5.98 19.90 3.89
N GLU A 244 5.76 21.14 3.46
CA GLU A 244 6.01 21.58 2.09
C GLU A 244 7.50 21.88 1.85
N GLU A 245 8.23 22.26 2.91
CA GLU A 245 9.64 22.69 2.83
C GLU A 245 10.66 21.56 3.03
N ILE A 246 10.27 20.50 3.74
CA ILE A 246 11.18 19.37 4.04
C ILE A 246 11.54 18.56 2.78
N ALA A 247 12.72 17.90 2.83
CA ALA A 247 13.19 17.07 1.73
C ALA A 247 12.17 15.95 1.39
N PRO A 248 11.99 15.58 0.11
CA PRO A 248 11.02 14.56 -0.28
C PRO A 248 11.18 13.21 0.42
N SER A 249 12.42 12.76 0.65
CA SER A 249 12.71 11.52 1.37
C SER A 249 12.34 11.58 2.85
N THR A 250 12.51 12.74 3.48
CA THR A 250 12.15 12.97 4.88
C THR A 250 10.63 13.08 5.02
N ARG A 251 9.99 13.75 4.06
CA ARG A 251 8.53 13.88 3.99
C ARG A 251 7.83 12.54 4.03
N ILE A 252 8.21 11.59 3.20
CA ILE A 252 7.52 10.28 3.13
C ILE A 252 7.62 9.47 4.42
N MET A 253 8.67 9.66 5.23
CA MET A 253 8.84 9.00 6.53
C MET A 253 7.98 9.63 7.64
N VAL A 254 7.57 10.90 7.47
CA VAL A 254 6.98 11.70 8.54
C VAL A 254 5.52 12.08 8.25
N GLU A 255 5.14 12.33 7.00
CA GLU A 255 3.78 12.71 6.58
C GLU A 255 2.67 11.76 7.08
N PRO A 256 2.88 10.42 7.11
CA PRO A 256 1.86 9.51 7.65
C PRO A 256 1.50 9.80 9.11
N PHE A 257 2.44 10.28 9.92
CA PHE A 257 2.23 10.61 11.33
C PHE A 257 1.23 11.74 11.51
N ILE A 258 1.40 12.85 10.79
CA ILE A 258 0.49 14.00 10.85
C ILE A 258 -0.91 13.57 10.43
N THR A 259 -1.02 12.83 9.32
CA THR A 259 -2.33 12.41 8.82
C THR A 259 -3.03 11.50 9.81
N GLN A 260 -2.31 10.53 10.42
CA GLN A 260 -2.86 9.63 11.43
C GLN A 260 -3.26 10.34 12.73
N SER A 261 -2.62 11.46 13.06
CA SER A 261 -2.98 12.27 14.23
C SER A 261 -4.34 12.94 14.08
N GLN A 262 -4.76 13.23 12.84
CA GLN A 262 -6.01 13.95 12.55
C GLN A 262 -7.12 13.02 12.05
N ILE A 263 -6.77 12.02 11.25
CA ILE A 263 -7.69 11.04 10.66
C ILE A 263 -7.12 9.66 10.97
N HIS A 264 -7.90 8.79 11.64
CA HIS A 264 -7.45 7.48 12.14
C HIS A 264 -6.88 6.51 11.07
N SER A 265 -6.96 6.85 9.78
CA SER A 265 -6.36 6.11 8.66
C SER A 265 -6.17 7.02 7.43
N THR A 266 -5.57 6.50 6.35
CA THR A 266 -5.41 7.22 5.07
C THR A 266 -6.22 6.57 3.93
N PRO A 267 -7.56 6.51 4.04
CA PRO A 267 -8.38 5.63 3.21
C PRO A 267 -8.26 5.91 1.71
N ASN A 268 -8.19 7.18 1.30
CA ASN A 268 -8.07 7.56 -0.12
C ASN A 268 -6.71 7.19 -0.72
N ALA A 269 -5.61 7.45 -0.01
CA ALA A 269 -4.27 7.12 -0.49
C ALA A 269 -4.10 5.60 -0.63
N THR A 270 -4.58 4.87 0.38
CA THR A 270 -4.53 3.41 0.42
C THR A 270 -5.42 2.76 -0.65
N ALA A 271 -6.65 3.25 -0.81
CA ALA A 271 -7.56 2.77 -1.85
C ALA A 271 -7.01 3.07 -3.26
N ASN A 272 -6.43 4.26 -3.48
CA ASN A 272 -5.81 4.57 -4.77
C ASN A 272 -4.60 3.67 -5.06
N ALA A 273 -3.70 3.46 -4.09
CA ALA A 273 -2.55 2.55 -4.28
C ALA A 273 -3.00 1.11 -4.58
N THR A 274 -4.06 0.65 -3.91
CA THR A 274 -4.66 -0.67 -4.18
C THR A 274 -5.26 -0.73 -5.58
N LEU A 275 -5.98 0.31 -6.02
CA LEU A 275 -6.56 0.40 -7.35
C LEU A 275 -5.50 0.42 -8.45
N GLU A 276 -4.34 1.07 -8.25
CA GLU A 276 -3.23 1.05 -9.23
C GLU A 276 -2.69 -0.36 -9.46
N ILE A 277 -2.49 -1.14 -8.39
CA ILE A 277 -2.03 -2.54 -8.50
C ILE A 277 -3.13 -3.41 -9.13
N LEU A 278 -4.38 -3.24 -8.71
CA LEU A 278 -5.52 -3.97 -9.29
C LEU A 278 -5.64 -3.66 -10.80
N SER A 279 -5.55 -2.40 -11.19
CA SER A 279 -5.61 -1.98 -12.59
C SER A 279 -4.44 -2.55 -13.40
N ALA A 280 -3.23 -2.58 -12.84
CA ALA A 280 -2.09 -3.23 -13.48
C ALA A 280 -2.36 -4.72 -13.72
N ALA A 281 -2.95 -5.43 -12.75
CA ALA A 281 -3.28 -6.85 -12.86
C ALA A 281 -4.36 -7.15 -13.91
N VAL A 282 -5.38 -6.29 -13.99
CA VAL A 282 -6.56 -6.46 -14.87
C VAL A 282 -6.25 -6.06 -16.30
N VAL A 283 -5.62 -4.90 -16.49
CA VAL A 283 -5.27 -4.38 -17.83
C VAL A 283 -4.07 -5.13 -18.40
N ALA A 284 -3.14 -5.56 -17.53
CA ALA A 284 -1.92 -6.29 -17.89
C ALA A 284 -1.09 -5.58 -18.97
N ASP A 285 -1.00 -4.24 -18.89
CA ASP A 285 -0.26 -3.40 -19.85
C ASP A 285 1.25 -3.30 -19.57
N GLY A 286 1.76 -4.12 -18.64
CA GLY A 286 3.18 -4.11 -18.26
C GLY A 286 3.61 -2.86 -17.50
N ARG A 287 2.67 -2.01 -17.05
CA ARG A 287 3.02 -0.86 -16.20
C ARG A 287 3.70 -1.34 -14.92
N ARG A 288 4.71 -0.59 -14.50
CA ARG A 288 5.39 -0.86 -13.24
C ARG A 288 4.53 -0.41 -12.07
N VAL A 289 4.34 -1.32 -11.12
CA VAL A 289 3.84 -1.01 -9.77
C VAL A 289 4.85 -1.49 -8.74
N HIS A 290 4.61 -1.23 -7.47
CA HIS A 290 5.47 -1.67 -6.39
C HIS A 290 4.65 -2.43 -5.35
N GLY A 291 5.23 -3.39 -4.67
CA GLY A 291 4.52 -4.11 -3.62
C GLY A 291 5.44 -4.86 -2.69
N GLN A 292 4.97 -5.09 -1.46
CA GLN A 292 5.60 -6.02 -0.53
C GLN A 292 5.29 -7.44 -0.98
N VAL A 293 6.32 -8.23 -1.24
CA VAL A 293 6.17 -9.64 -1.63
C VAL A 293 7.17 -10.49 -0.86
N GLN A 294 6.86 -11.79 -0.75
CA GLN A 294 7.78 -12.77 -0.19
C GLN A 294 8.82 -13.17 -1.24
N LEU A 295 10.10 -12.92 -0.96
CA LEU A 295 11.22 -13.24 -1.83
C LEU A 295 12.00 -14.47 -1.35
N SER A 296 12.69 -15.07 -2.31
CA SER A 296 13.60 -16.21 -2.22
C SER A 296 14.86 -15.95 -3.07
N GLY A 297 15.29 -14.69 -3.18
CA GLY A 297 16.47 -14.26 -3.92
C GLY A 297 16.21 -13.64 -5.30
N GLN A 298 14.95 -13.54 -5.75
CA GLN A 298 14.62 -13.06 -7.10
C GLN A 298 15.02 -11.60 -7.36
N PHE A 299 15.23 -10.79 -6.31
CA PHE A 299 15.63 -9.38 -6.43
C PHE A 299 16.90 -9.14 -5.63
N HIS A 300 18.05 -9.09 -6.31
CA HIS A 300 19.38 -8.83 -5.73
C HIS A 300 19.76 -9.75 -4.55
N ASP A 301 19.36 -11.02 -4.59
CA ASP A 301 19.58 -12.02 -3.53
C ASP A 301 18.97 -11.62 -2.17
N ILE A 302 17.87 -10.85 -2.20
CA ILE A 302 17.07 -10.54 -1.02
C ILE A 302 16.11 -11.70 -0.75
N HIS A 303 16.07 -12.15 0.51
CA HIS A 303 15.16 -13.16 1.03
C HIS A 303 14.24 -12.53 2.08
N GLY A 304 13.06 -13.10 2.29
CA GLY A 304 12.07 -12.54 3.21
C GLY A 304 11.09 -11.59 2.53
N VAL A 305 10.25 -10.90 3.31
CA VAL A 305 9.30 -9.93 2.76
C VAL A 305 10.00 -8.61 2.48
N CYS A 306 9.83 -8.07 1.27
CA CYS A 306 10.41 -6.78 0.90
C CYS A 306 9.55 -6.07 -0.16
N GLY A 307 9.49 -4.73 -0.08
CA GLY A 307 8.91 -3.89 -1.12
C GLY A 307 9.82 -3.82 -2.35
N ILE A 308 9.35 -4.26 -3.51
CA ILE A 308 10.11 -4.26 -4.78
C ILE A 308 9.27 -3.74 -5.95
N PRO A 309 9.87 -3.38 -7.10
CA PRO A 309 9.12 -3.09 -8.32
C PRO A 309 8.61 -4.38 -8.97
N LEU A 310 7.35 -4.36 -9.41
CA LEU A 310 6.61 -5.51 -9.90
C LEU A 310 5.99 -5.25 -11.28
N GLU A 311 5.93 -6.30 -12.10
CA GLU A 311 4.90 -6.49 -13.11
C GLU A 311 3.83 -7.42 -12.52
N VAL A 312 2.55 -7.07 -12.67
CA VAL A 312 1.45 -7.79 -12.02
C VAL A 312 0.44 -8.26 -13.06
N ARG A 313 -0.04 -9.49 -12.88
CA ARG A 313 -1.09 -10.13 -13.68
C ARG A 313 -2.07 -10.84 -12.74
N LEU A 314 -3.24 -11.24 -13.25
CA LEU A 314 -4.21 -12.01 -12.46
C LEU A 314 -3.64 -13.33 -11.91
N ASN A 315 -2.66 -13.92 -12.58
CA ASN A 315 -2.04 -15.16 -12.13
C ASN A 315 -0.86 -14.96 -11.16
N GLY A 316 -0.44 -13.73 -10.88
CA GLY A 316 0.62 -13.45 -9.92
C GLY A 316 1.47 -12.23 -10.28
N TRP A 317 2.65 -12.13 -9.66
CA TRP A 317 3.62 -11.06 -9.91
C TRP A 317 4.96 -11.58 -10.39
N LEU A 318 5.71 -10.70 -11.06
CA LEU A 318 7.10 -10.87 -11.47
C LEU A 318 7.91 -9.65 -11.06
N VAL A 319 9.21 -9.83 -10.85
CA VAL A 319 10.13 -8.71 -10.63
C VAL A 319 10.20 -7.88 -11.91
N SER A 320 9.99 -6.56 -11.80
CA SER A 320 10.14 -5.69 -12.95
C SER A 320 11.62 -5.56 -13.34
N SER A 321 11.96 -5.82 -14.61
CA SER A 321 13.33 -5.75 -15.15
C SER A 321 13.89 -4.33 -15.27
N GLN A 322 13.10 -3.35 -14.86
CA GLN A 322 13.14 -1.99 -15.39
C GLN A 322 13.72 -0.99 -14.35
N SER A 323 14.25 -1.52 -13.23
CA SER A 323 14.96 -0.79 -12.18
C SER A 323 16.35 -1.40 -11.99
N GLN A 324 17.40 -0.57 -12.01
CA GLN A 324 18.75 -0.96 -11.60
C GLN A 324 19.18 -0.11 -10.40
N PRO A 325 18.87 -0.57 -9.17
CA PRO A 325 19.40 0.02 -7.94
C PRO A 325 20.92 0.14 -7.96
N THR A 326 21.43 1.21 -7.34
CA THR A 326 22.87 1.34 -7.05
C THR A 326 23.31 0.33 -5.98
N SER A 327 24.61 0.06 -5.89
CA SER A 327 25.14 -0.84 -4.84
C SER A 327 24.83 -0.37 -3.42
N ALA A 328 24.76 0.95 -3.19
CA ALA A 328 24.37 1.53 -1.90
C ALA A 328 22.90 1.25 -1.58
N GLU A 329 22.00 1.52 -2.54
CA GLU A 329 20.57 1.24 -2.38
C GLU A 329 20.30 -0.28 -2.20
N ILE A 330 21.05 -1.15 -2.87
CA ILE A 330 20.95 -2.61 -2.65
C ILE A 330 21.34 -2.98 -1.22
N ALA A 331 22.39 -2.36 -0.66
CA ALA A 331 22.80 -2.60 0.72
C ALA A 331 21.72 -2.13 1.72
N GLU A 332 21.11 -0.98 1.47
CA GLU A 332 19.98 -0.47 2.28
C GLU A 332 18.76 -1.37 2.19
N LEU A 333 18.43 -1.89 1.00
CA LEU A 333 17.33 -2.83 0.80
C LEU A 333 17.55 -4.15 1.55
N ARG A 334 18.78 -4.68 1.56
CA ARG A 334 19.13 -5.86 2.35
C ARG A 334 19.00 -5.60 3.85
N ALA A 335 19.44 -4.43 4.32
CA ALA A 335 19.26 -4.03 5.72
C ALA A 335 17.78 -3.89 6.09
N SER A 336 16.97 -3.33 5.19
CA SER A 336 15.52 -3.20 5.33
C SER A 336 14.83 -4.56 5.44
N ALA A 337 15.13 -5.48 4.51
CA ALA A 337 14.62 -6.85 4.55
C ALA A 337 15.02 -7.59 5.86
N GLY A 338 16.26 -7.42 6.31
CA GLY A 338 16.70 -7.97 7.59
C GLY A 338 15.94 -7.43 8.80
N ALA A 339 15.58 -6.14 8.79
CA ALA A 339 14.77 -5.52 9.83
C ALA A 339 13.31 -6.06 9.83
N ILE A 340 12.73 -6.24 8.64
CA ILE A 340 11.40 -6.86 8.48
C ILE A 340 11.40 -8.30 9.03
N ASP A 341 12.40 -9.09 8.66
CA ASP A 341 12.54 -10.48 9.12
C ASP A 341 12.71 -10.57 10.63
N ALA A 342 13.47 -9.66 11.24
CA ALA A 342 13.63 -9.61 12.69
C ALA A 342 12.29 -9.28 13.39
N ALA A 343 11.58 -8.28 12.88
CA ALA A 343 10.31 -7.83 13.46
C ALA A 343 9.20 -8.89 13.31
N THR A 344 9.06 -9.49 12.13
CA THR A 344 8.05 -10.53 11.87
C THR A 344 8.28 -11.78 12.73
N LYS A 345 9.54 -12.23 12.90
CA LYS A 345 9.90 -13.32 13.81
C LYS A 345 9.61 -12.98 15.27
N GLU A 346 9.80 -11.73 15.68
CA GLU A 346 9.45 -11.29 17.04
C GLU A 346 7.94 -11.34 17.27
N TRP A 347 7.14 -10.87 16.31
CA TRP A 347 5.68 -10.81 16.45
C TRP A 347 5.00 -12.17 16.44
N GLN A 348 5.66 -13.19 15.87
CA GLN A 348 5.19 -14.58 15.82
C GLN A 348 5.53 -15.41 17.08
N ARG A 349 6.29 -14.86 18.03
CA ARG A 349 6.58 -15.49 19.33
C ARG A 349 5.51 -15.15 20.36
#